data_AF-A0A819LE77-F1
#
_entry.id   AF-A0A819LE77-F1
#
_cell.length_a   1.000
_cell.length_b   1.000
_cell.length_c   1.000
_cell.angle_alpha   90.00
_cell.angle_beta   90.00
_cell.angle_gamma   90.00
#
_symmetry.space_group_name_H-M   'P 1'
#
loop_
_entity.id
_entity.type
_entity.pdbx_description
1 polymer ?
#
loop_
_entity_poly.entity_id
_entity_poly.type
_entity_poly.pdbx_seq_one_letter_code
_entity_poly.pdbx_strand_id
1 'polypeptide(L)' 'HGGINQLGGLFVNGRPLPDVVRQQIVALNQQGIRPCDISRQLKVSHGCVSKILGRFLFIYLFI' A
#
# COMPACT_ATOMS: atom_id res chain seq x y z
N HIS A 1 -9.20 -16.38 9.48
CA HIS A 1 -8.79 -15.47 10.55
C HIS A 1 -7.91 -14.37 9.98
N GLY A 2 -8.32 -13.11 10.10
CA GLY A 2 -7.44 -11.97 9.82
C GLY A 2 -6.39 -11.86 10.93
N GLY A 3 -5.18 -11.44 10.56
CA GLY A 3 -4.09 -11.13 11.48
C GLY A 3 -3.91 -9.62 11.60
N ILE A 4 -3.16 -9.21 12.62
CA ILE A 4 -2.71 -7.82 12.80
C ILE A 4 -1.21 -7.79 12.53
N ASN A 5 -0.77 -6.89 11.66
CA ASN A 5 0.66 -6.74 11.36
C ASN A 5 1.36 -5.91 12.44
N GLN A 6 2.69 -5.78 12.34
CA GLN A 6 3.51 -5.01 13.30
C GLN A 6 3.17 -3.52 13.38
N LEU A 7 2.47 -2.98 12.38
CA LEU A 7 2.01 -1.59 12.34
C LEU A 7 0.58 -1.44 12.88
N GLY A 8 -0.03 -2.52 13.38
CA GLY A 8 -1.41 -2.52 13.88
C GLY A 8 -2.47 -2.54 12.78
N GLY A 9 -2.10 -2.84 11.53
CA GLY A 9 -3.02 -2.94 10.40
C GLY A 9 -3.58 -4.34 10.22
N LEU A 10 -4.86 -4.42 9.89
CA LEU A 10 -5.54 -5.69 9.62
C LEU A 10 -5.08 -6.25 8.27
N PHE A 11 -4.77 -7.55 8.23
CA PHE A 11 -4.49 -8.26 7.00
C PHE A 11 -5.11 -9.65 7.02
N VAL A 12 -5.33 -10.24 5.85
CA VAL A 12 -5.79 -11.62 5.73
C VAL A 12 -4.74 -12.39 4.94
N ASN A 13 -4.14 -13.40 5.57
CA ASN A 13 -3.13 -14.24 4.93
C ASN A 13 -3.70 -14.88 3.65
N GLY A 14 -2.91 -14.84 2.57
CA GLY A 14 -3.29 -15.39 1.27
C GLY A 14 -4.37 -14.61 0.51
N ARG A 15 -4.82 -13.45 1.01
CA ARG A 15 -5.77 -12.57 0.31
C ARG A 15 -5.10 -11.25 -0.10
N PRO A 16 -5.51 -10.67 -1.24
CA PRO A 16 -5.05 -9.34 -1.62
C PRO A 16 -5.54 -8.29 -0.62
N LEU A 17 -4.80 -7.19 -0.54
CA LEU A 17 -5.21 -6.00 0.21
C LEU A 17 -6.52 -5.45 -0.39
N PRO A 18 -7.48 -4.95 0.43
CA PRO A 18 -8.72 -4.39 -0.11
C PRO A 18 -8.44 -3.28 -1.13
N ASP A 19 -9.22 -3.23 -2.21
CA ASP A 19 -8.98 -2.26 -3.30
C ASP A 19 -9.02 -0.80 -2.83
N VAL A 20 -9.85 -0.49 -1.83
CA VAL A 20 -9.89 0.84 -1.18
C VAL A 20 -8.52 1.23 -0.61
N VAL A 21 -7.83 0.31 0.09
CA VAL A 21 -6.50 0.57 0.66
C VAL A 21 -5.46 0.68 -0.44
N ARG A 22 -5.58 -0.12 -1.50
CA ARG A 22 -4.68 -0.06 -2.67
C ARG A 22 -4.80 1.29 -3.38
N GLN A 23 -6.01 1.80 -3.56
CA GLN A 23 -6.26 3.13 -4.13
C GLN A 23 -5.74 4.25 -3.22
N GLN A 24 -5.92 4.14 -1.90
CA GLN A 24 -5.36 5.10 -0.95
C GLN A 24 -3.82 5.16 -1.03
N ILE A 25 -3.13 4.03 -1.19
CA ILE A 25 -1.66 4.00 -1.38
C ILE A 25 -1.25 4.84 -2.60
N VAL A 26 -1.94 4.66 -3.72
CA VAL A 26 -1.65 5.39 -4.97
C VAL A 26 -1.97 6.88 -4.81
N ALA A 27 -3.13 7.22 -4.23
CA ALA A 27 -3.56 8.59 -4.04
C ALA A 27 -2.59 9.38 -3.15
N LEU A 28 -2.14 8.81 -2.02
CA LEU A 28 -1.15 9.46 -1.14
C LEU A 28 0.20 9.64 -1.84
N ASN A 29 0.63 8.67 -2.65
CA ASN A 29 1.86 8.80 -3.41
C ASN A 29 1.76 9.88 -4.49
N GLN A 30 0.60 10.03 -5.15
CA GLN A 30 0.34 11.11 -6.10
C GLN A 30 0.32 12.49 -5.43
N GLN A 31 -0.04 12.56 -4.14
CA GLN A 31 0.08 13.77 -3.32
C GLN A 31 1.54 14.07 -2.89
N GLY A 32 2.51 13.26 -3.31
CA GLY A 32 3.92 13.42 -2.96
C GLY A 32 4.30 12.89 -1.57
N ILE A 33 3.40 12.16 -0.89
CA ILE A 33 3.69 11.54 0.40
C ILE A 33 4.70 10.42 0.20
N ARG A 34 5.72 10.37 1.06
CA ARG A 34 6.77 9.36 0.96
C ARG A 34 6.21 7.96 1.26
N PRO A 35 6.64 6.90 0.55
CA PRO A 35 6.16 5.53 0.78
C PRO A 35 6.30 5.05 2.23
N CYS A 36 7.31 5.54 2.95
CA CYS A 36 7.50 5.22 4.36
C CYS A 36 6.44 5.82 5.28
N ASP A 37 5.94 7.02 4.96
CA ASP A 37 4.84 7.66 5.67
C ASP A 37 3.50 7.00 5.32
N ILE A 38 3.30 6.61 4.06
CA ILE A 38 2.12 5.85 3.62
C ILE A 38 2.01 4.52 4.37
N SER A 39 3.13 3.79 4.50
CA SER A 39 3.23 2.55 5.28
C SER A 39 2.73 2.73 6.71
N ARG A 40 3.17 3.81 7.38
CA ARG A 40 2.75 4.15 8.75
C ARG A 40 1.29 4.56 8.84
N GLN A 41 0.82 5.44 7.95
CA GLN A 41 -0.55 5.97 7.97
C GLN A 41 -1.59 4.88 7.72
N LEU A 42 -1.36 4.06 6.69
CA LEU A 42 -2.29 2.98 6.32
C LEU A 42 -2.05 1.69 7.10
N LYS A 43 -1.00 1.66 7.94
CA LYS A 43 -0.56 0.49 8.70
C LYS A 43 -0.35 -0.72 7.78
N VAL A 44 0.28 -0.51 6.64
CA VAL A 44 0.59 -1.54 5.62
C VAL A 44 2.08 -1.72 5.55
N SER A 45 2.57 -2.96 5.40
CA SER A 45 4.01 -3.20 5.34
C SER A 45 4.68 -2.49 4.14
N HIS A 46 5.91 -2.02 4.33
CA HIS A 46 6.69 -1.34 3.29
C HIS A 46 6.80 -2.15 1.99
N GLY A 47 6.99 -3.47 2.09
CA GLY A 47 7.06 -4.35 0.92
C GLY A 47 5.75 -4.39 0.13
N CYS A 48 4.60 -4.29 0.80
CA CYS A 48 3.30 -4.25 0.14
C CYS A 48 3.08 -2.89 -0.56
N VAL A 49 3.42 -1.78 0.11
CA VAL A 49 3.39 -0.42 -0.48
C VAL A 49 4.27 -0.35 -1.73
N SER A 50 5.53 -0.81 -1.65
CA SER A 50 6.45 -0.82 -2.79
C SER A 50 5.95 -1.70 -3.94
N LYS A 51 5.39 -2.88 -3.65
CA LYS A 51 4.82 -3.77 -4.68
C LYS A 51 3.59 -3.17 -5.38
N ILE A 52 2.76 -2.42 -4.66
CA ILE A 52 1.60 -1.72 -5.23
C ILE A 52 2.09 -0.55 -6.10
N LEU A 53 2.92 0.33 -5.54
CA LEU A 53 3.46 1.47 -6.27
C LEU A 53 4.28 1.06 -7.48
N GLY A 54 5.09 0.01 -7.40
CA GLY A 54 5.83 -0.51 -8.56
C GLY A 54 4.92 -0.96 -9.70
N ARG A 55 3.75 -1.54 -9.40
CA ARG A 55 2.77 -1.94 -10.44
C ARG A 55 2.03 -0.74 -11.03
N PHE A 56 1.74 0.29 -10.22
CA PHE A 56 1.07 1.50 -10.69
C PHE A 56 2.03 2.47 -11.40
N LEU A 57 3.17 2.80 -10.80
CA LEU A 57 4.18 3.70 -11.39
C LEU A 57 4.75 3.17 -12.69
N PHE A 58 4.93 1.86 -12.86
CA PHE A 58 5.37 1.31 -14.15
C PHE A 58 4.35 1.57 -15.27
N ILE A 59 3.06 1.66 -14.95
CA ILE A 59 2.02 2.04 -15.91
C ILE A 59 2.02 3.56 -16.16
N TYR A 60 2.20 4.38 -15.13
CA TYR A 60 2.17 5.85 -15.25
C TYR A 60 3.46 6.48 -15.79
N LEU A 61 4.62 5.81 -15.72
CA LEU A 61 5.89 6.31 -16.28
C LEU A 61 6.06 5.96 -17.77
N PHE A 62 5.24 5.03 -18.29
CA PHE A 62 5.27 4.55 -19.69
C PHE A 62 4.06 5.02 -20.53
N ILE A 63 3.22 5.90 -19.98
CA ILE A 63 2.18 6.68 -20.68
C ILE A 63 2.69 8.11 -20.76
#